data_AF-A0A848CS06-F1
#
_entry.id   AF-A0A848CS06-F1
#
_cell.length_a   1.000
_cell.length_b   1.000
_cell.length_c   1.000
_cell.angle_alpha   90.00
_cell.angle_beta   90.00
_cell.angle_gamma   90.00
#
_symmetry.space_group_name_H-M   'P 1'
#
loop_
_entity.id
_entity.type
_entity.pdbx_description
1 polymer ?
#
loop_
_entity_poly.entity_id
_entity_poly.type
_entity_poly.pdbx_seq_one_letter_code
_entity_poly.pdbx_strand_id
1 'polypeptide(L)' 'MRVWLKEIRDFKELSHDEVAELSGISRSYYTHIENGTKTPSVNVAKKIAKALKFKWTRFFKEESSLKKQNSA' A
#
# COMPACT_ATOMS: atom_id res chain seq x y z
N MET A 1 4.12 -2.12 -9.43
CA MET A 1 3.37 -1.04 -8.74
C MET A 1 2.16 -1.64 -8.04
N ARG A 2 1.97 -1.33 -6.77
CA ARG A 2 0.79 -1.70 -5.97
C ARG A 2 -0.36 -0.77 -6.32
N VAL A 3 -1.05 -1.06 -7.42
CA VAL A 3 -2.16 -0.23 -7.94
C VAL A 3 -3.20 0.07 -6.85
N TRP A 4 -3.56 -0.94 -6.06
CA TRP A 4 -4.49 -0.79 -4.94
C TRP A 4 -4.06 0.25 -3.89
N LEU A 5 -2.75 0.44 -3.67
CA LEU A 5 -2.26 1.40 -2.68
C LEU A 5 -2.39 2.82 -3.24
N LYS A 6 -2.06 3.00 -4.52
CA LYS A 6 -2.24 4.25 -5.26
C LYS A 6 -3.72 4.67 -5.28
N GLU A 7 -4.63 3.76 -5.60
CA GLU A 7 -6.08 4.04 -5.64
C GLU A 7 -6.62 4.53 -4.29
N ILE A 8 -6.21 3.90 -3.19
CA ILE A 8 -6.62 4.34 -1.84
C ILE A 8 -6.06 5.73 -1.53
N ARG A 9 -4.81 5.99 -1.91
CA ARG A 9 -4.19 7.29 -1.71
C ARG A 9 -4.89 8.38 -2.53
N ASP A 10 -5.15 8.12 -3.81
CA ASP A 10 -5.81 9.06 -4.73
C ASP A 10 -7.26 9.31 -4.29
N PHE A 11 -8.00 8.29 -3.84
CA PHE A 11 -9.34 8.44 -3.26
C PHE A 11 -9.37 9.32 -2.01
N LYS A 12 -8.25 9.40 -1.29
CA LYS A 12 -8.09 10.27 -0.11
C LYS A 12 -7.50 11.63 -0.46
N GLU A 13 -7.20 11.87 -1.74
CA GLU A 13 -6.59 13.10 -2.25
C GLU A 13 -5.25 13.44 -1.56
N LEU A 14 -4.52 12.40 -1.11
CA LEU A 14 -3.23 12.57 -0.43
C LEU A 14 -2.06 12.45 -1.42
N SER A 15 -1.10 13.34 -1.28
CA SER A 15 0.20 13.26 -1.94
C SER A 15 1.09 12.18 -1.31
N HIS A 16 2.19 11.81 -1.99
CA HIS A 16 3.20 10.91 -1.42
C HIS A 16 3.84 11.48 -0.15
N ASP A 17 4.00 12.80 -0.09
CA ASP A 17 4.59 13.50 1.05
C ASP A 17 3.67 13.44 2.27
N GLU A 18 2.39 13.71 2.10
CA GLU A 18 1.40 13.65 3.20
C GLU A 18 1.27 12.24 3.76
N VAL A 19 1.21 11.20 2.91
CA VAL A 19 1.15 9.81 3.41
C VAL A 19 2.41 9.45 4.16
N ALA A 20 3.58 9.89 3.69
CA ALA A 20 4.86 9.62 4.33
C ALA A 20 4.94 10.30 5.70
N GLU A 21 4.52 11.57 5.81
CA GLU A 21 4.43 12.32 7.06
C GLU A 21 3.47 11.64 8.05
N LEU A 22 2.24 11.35 7.62
CA LEU A 22 1.23 10.64 8.45
C LEU A 22 1.70 9.26 8.91
N SER A 23 2.57 8.62 8.13
CA SER A 23 3.12 7.30 8.42
C SER A 23 4.46 7.34 9.15
N GLY A 24 5.04 8.53 9.37
CA GLY A 24 6.36 8.70 9.98
C GLY A 24 7.47 7.97 9.23
N ILE A 25 7.48 8.06 7.89
CA ILE A 25 8.50 7.50 7.00
C ILE A 25 8.96 8.55 5.98
N SER A 26 10.03 8.28 5.23
CA SER A 26 10.41 9.17 4.13
C SER A 26 9.51 8.99 2.92
N ARG A 27 9.27 10.09 2.19
CA ARG A 27 8.53 10.10 0.91
C ARG A 27 9.07 9.09 -0.08
N SER A 28 10.39 9.06 -0.28
CA SER A 28 11.05 8.10 -1.17
C SER A 28 10.73 6.66 -0.76
N TYR A 29 10.76 6.35 0.54
CA TYR A 29 10.42 5.01 1.00
C TYR A 29 8.95 4.65 0.73
N TYR A 30 8.02 5.59 0.95
CA TYR A 30 6.63 5.40 0.54
C TYR A 30 6.51 5.14 -0.98
N THR A 31 7.20 5.90 -1.82
CA THR A 31 7.21 5.69 -3.28
C THR A 31 7.72 4.29 -3.66
N HIS A 32 8.77 3.78 -3.02
CA HIS A 32 9.25 2.41 -3.24
C HIS A 32 8.21 1.36 -2.83
N ILE A 33 7.47 1.60 -1.74
CA ILE A 33 6.38 0.74 -1.30
C ILE A 33 5.22 0.79 -2.31
N GLU A 34 4.80 1.95 -2.78
CA GLU A 34 3.75 2.08 -3.78
C GLU A 34 4.16 1.47 -5.13
N ASN A 35 5.43 1.59 -5.51
CA ASN A 35 5.96 0.98 -6.73
C ASN A 35 6.11 -0.54 -6.64
N GLY A 36 6.05 -1.13 -5.45
CA GLY A 36 6.22 -2.58 -5.28
C GLY A 36 7.69 -3.01 -5.11
N THR A 37 8.64 -2.08 -5.15
CA THR A 37 10.08 -2.39 -5.11
C THR A 37 10.58 -2.66 -3.70
N LYS A 38 9.85 -2.20 -2.68
CA LYS A 38 10.09 -2.57 -1.28
C LYS A 38 8.82 -3.04 -0.60
N THR A 39 8.95 -4.03 0.29
CA THR A 39 7.88 -4.44 1.19
C THR A 39 8.11 -3.79 2.56
N PRO A 40 7.13 -3.06 3.12
CA PRO A 40 7.29 -2.42 4.41
C PRO A 40 7.43 -3.47 5.52
N SER A 41 8.09 -3.11 6.63
CA SER A 41 8.01 -3.92 7.85
C SER A 41 6.60 -3.89 8.44
N VAL A 42 6.25 -4.84 9.30
CA VAL A 42 4.92 -4.87 9.97
C VAL A 42 4.58 -3.56 10.67
N ASN A 43 5.57 -2.91 11.31
CA ASN A 43 5.38 -1.61 11.96
C ASN A 43 5.02 -0.52 10.94
N VAL A 44 5.78 -0.43 9.84
CA VAL A 44 5.52 0.56 8.77
C VAL A 44 4.19 0.27 8.08
N ALA A 45 3.89 -0.99 7.80
CA ALA A 45 2.62 -1.42 7.23
C ALA A 45 1.43 -0.96 8.09
N LYS A 46 1.51 -1.11 9.42
CA LYS A 46 0.49 -0.62 10.36
C LYS A 46 0.34 0.91 10.33
N LYS A 47 1.45 1.65 10.23
CA LYS A 47 1.42 3.12 10.15
C LYS A 47 0.76 3.61 8.86
N ILE A 48 1.17 3.08 7.70
CA ILE A 48 0.57 3.41 6.39
C ILE A 48 -0.90 3.03 6.37
N ALA A 49 -1.25 1.85 6.86
CA ALA A 49 -2.63 1.39 6.98
C ALA A 49 -3.48 2.30 7.86
N LYS A 50 -2.92 2.85 8.94
CA LYS A 50 -3.61 3.81 9.81
C LYS A 50 -3.83 5.16 9.09
N ALA A 51 -2.84 5.65 8.35
CA ALA A 51 -2.93 6.89 7.58
C ALA A 51 -4.00 6.77 6.47
N LEU A 52 -3.94 5.68 5.70
CA LEU A 52 -4.81 5.43 4.55
C LEU A 52 -6.07 4.61 4.88
N LYS A 53 -6.33 4.33 6.17
CA LYS A 53 -7.54 3.66 6.69
C LYS A 53 -7.86 2.32 6.00
N PHE A 54 -6.88 1.42 5.89
CA PHE A 54 -7.08 0.04 5.40
C PHE A 54 -6.46 -1.00 6.34
N LYS A 55 -6.62 -2.30 6.06
CA LYS A 55 -5.98 -3.37 6.86
C LYS A 55 -4.53 -3.60 6.42
N TRP A 56 -3.59 -3.39 7.35
CA TRP A 56 -2.14 -3.52 7.09
C TRP A 56 -1.73 -4.90 6.56
N THR A 57 -2.47 -5.96 6.90
CA THR A 57 -2.22 -7.31 6.41
C THR A 57 -2.32 -7.42 4.89
N ARG A 58 -2.97 -6.46 4.21
CA ARG A 58 -3.02 -6.41 2.74
C ARG A 58 -1.63 -6.32 2.09
N PHE A 59 -0.62 -5.79 2.79
CA PHE A 59 0.77 -5.82 2.29
C PHE A 59 1.38 -7.21 2.23
N PHE A 60 0.86 -8.15 3.01
CA PHE A 60 1.39 -9.51 3.20
C PHE A 60 0.38 -10.59 2.85
N LYS A 61 -0.80 -10.22 2.36
CA LYS A 61 -1.65 -11.16 1.67
C LYS A 61 -0.91 -11.49 0.39
N GLU A 62 -0.28 -12.66 0.37
CA GLU A 62 0.08 -13.36 -0.86
C GLU A 62 -1.08 -13.22 -1.84
N GLU A 63 -0.79 -13.03 -3.13
CA GLU A 63 -1.77 -13.11 -4.22
C GLU A 63 -2.34 -14.53 -4.34
N SER A 64 -2.96 -15.05 -3.28
CA SER A 64 -3.76 -16.26 -3.35
C SER A 64 -5.13 -15.85 -3.89
N SER A 65 -5.34 -16.14 -5.18
CA SER A 65 -6.57 -16.03 -6.00
C SER A 65 -6.64 -14.73 -6.81
N LEU A 66 -6.51 -14.72 -8.14
CA LEU A 66 -7.30 -15.51 -9.09
C LEU A 66 -6.49 -15.86 -10.35
N LYS A 67 -6.05 -17.12 -10.50
CA LYS A 67 -6.05 -17.73 -11.84
C LYS A 67 -7.53 -17.74 -12.26
N LYS A 68 -7.85 -17.02 -13.34
CA LYS A 68 -9.13 -17.07 -14.04
C LYS A 68 -9.70 -18.49 -14.00
N GLN A 69 -10.79 -18.71 -13.27
CA GLN A 69 -11.78 -19.68 -13.72
C GLN A 69 -12.62 -18.96 -14.78
N ASN A 70 -12.05 -18.82 -15.98
CA ASN A 70 -12.84 -18.59 -17.18
C ASN A 70 -13.22 -19.97 -17.70
N SER A 71 -14.52 -20.25 -17.61
CA SER A 71 -15.35 -20.85 -18.66
C SER A 71 -14.90 -22.16 -19.31
N ALA A 72 -15.66 -23.22 -19.02
CA ALA A 72 -16.26 -24.09 -20.04
C ALA A 72 -17.67 -24.46 -19.57
#